data_AF-A0A7S0WA40-F1
#
_entry.id   AF-A0A7S0WA40-F1
#
_cell.length_a   1.000
_cell.length_b   1.000
_cell.length_c   1.000
_cell.angle_alpha   90.00
_cell.angle_beta   90.00
_cell.angle_gamma   90.00
#
_symmetry.space_group_name_H-M   'P 1'
#
loop_
_entity.id
_entity.type
_entity.pdbx_description
1 polymer ?
#
loop_
_entity_poly.entity_id
_entity_poly.type
_entity_poly.pdbx_seq_one_letter_code
_entity_poly.pdbx_strand_id
1 'polypeptide(L)'
;MLHHILRNCPESLNQRDPKGFTPLHRAAFLAQFDGYLEIFEYLLSEGADPSIKTNDFDPYLNPGPKTPCELVAQDVEVYEKLCELVEKYAHVPKKPQPNGSIGDWWALYDYGLDTVKTWPYDFRKEFPEDRRRNKASRDKEEFKARRRIKRAEIEAEIEAELAEHRSIETPKFDTLQEFLPPGASSSAHEPPVVENQPYAFLFPGQGSQVVGMLSDDALLELPAVAEMCEVANKVLGYDLRDVCVNGPKEKLDDTVYAQPALLLAGLAALEKLKAQDPSVVNACDACAGLSLGEYVALVFAGVLSYEDAFKVVKVRAEGMSAAAAVGAHGMLSVVGLEDSVLEKIVAEAKTKAESSSSSTPIVCDITNFLFPQGRVVSGDKAALDIVQQAAQAAGAIKVATLAVSGAFHTARMESASQSLREALAQATFNKPRVSIYSNVTGLPISRDTPADDIRDLLAKQLVSPVKWEQTLKNLLADGKNKLFELGPNSQIKSMTKRISLDAWKTFNGVDVAK
;
A
#
# COMPACT_ATOMS: atom_id res chain seq x y z
N MET A 1 26.78 -30.46 12.58
CA MET A 1 26.63 -29.53 11.44
C MET A 1 27.49 -28.28 11.61
N LEU A 2 27.32 -27.51 12.69
CA LEU A 2 28.10 -26.28 12.96
C LEU A 2 29.63 -26.49 12.87
N HIS A 3 30.17 -27.51 13.55
CA HIS A 3 31.59 -27.88 13.47
C HIS A 3 32.08 -28.14 12.04
N HIS A 4 31.25 -28.78 11.20
CA HIS A 4 31.60 -29.06 9.82
C HIS A 4 31.63 -27.77 8.98
N ILE A 5 30.69 -26.87 9.21
CA ILE A 5 30.62 -25.58 8.52
C ILE A 5 31.82 -24.71 8.91
N LEU A 6 32.11 -24.55 10.21
CA LEU A 6 33.23 -23.72 10.66
C LEU A 6 34.60 -24.28 10.25
N ARG A 7 34.73 -25.61 10.14
CA ARG A 7 35.95 -26.24 9.65
C ARG A 7 36.19 -26.03 8.16
N ASN A 8 35.13 -26.03 7.35
CA ASN A 8 35.25 -25.93 5.89
C ASN A 8 35.09 -24.50 5.36
N CYS A 9 34.41 -23.63 6.10
CA CYS A 9 34.15 -22.22 5.76
C CYS A 9 34.36 -21.33 7.00
N PRO A 10 35.59 -21.21 7.54
CA PRO A 10 35.88 -20.41 8.72
C PRO A 10 35.53 -18.93 8.56
N GLU A 11 35.45 -18.43 7.32
CA GLU A 11 35.04 -17.08 6.96
C GLU A 11 33.59 -16.77 7.36
N SER A 12 32.73 -17.78 7.42
CA SER A 12 31.32 -17.64 7.81
C SER A 12 31.13 -17.15 9.26
N LEU A 13 32.16 -17.28 10.10
CA LEU A 13 32.11 -16.99 11.53
C LEU A 13 31.70 -15.55 11.84
N ASN A 14 32.20 -14.60 11.05
CA ASN A 14 31.92 -13.16 11.17
C ASN A 14 31.17 -12.61 9.95
N GLN A 15 30.62 -13.48 9.10
CA GLN A 15 29.79 -13.09 7.96
C GLN A 15 28.42 -12.61 8.46
N ARG A 16 27.91 -11.54 7.84
CA ARG A 16 26.55 -11.06 8.12
C ARG A 16 25.53 -11.75 7.21
N ASP A 17 24.39 -12.08 7.77
CA ASP A 17 23.21 -12.46 7.00
C ASP A 17 22.54 -11.24 6.32
N PRO A 18 21.54 -11.44 5.43
CA PRO A 18 20.83 -10.32 4.78
C PRO A 18 20.13 -9.36 5.75
N LYS A 19 19.93 -9.76 7.02
CA LYS A 19 19.36 -8.91 8.08
C LYS A 19 20.45 -8.20 8.91
N GLY A 20 21.73 -8.36 8.54
CA GLY A 20 22.85 -7.70 9.19
C GLY A 20 23.38 -8.38 10.46
N PHE A 21 22.95 -9.62 10.77
CA PHE A 21 23.39 -10.36 11.95
C PHE A 21 24.55 -11.31 11.62
N THR A 22 25.55 -11.40 12.50
CA THR A 22 26.54 -12.50 12.45
C THR A 22 26.00 -13.75 13.18
N PRO A 23 26.61 -14.94 13.00
CA PRO A 23 26.28 -16.11 13.81
C PRO A 23 26.32 -15.86 15.32
N LEU A 24 27.28 -15.05 15.78
CA LEU A 24 27.41 -14.68 17.19
C LEU A 24 26.22 -13.84 17.69
N HIS A 25 25.69 -12.94 16.85
CA HIS A 25 24.47 -12.20 17.18
C HIS A 25 23.24 -13.10 17.26
N ARG A 26 23.13 -14.10 16.37
CA ARG A 26 22.03 -15.08 16.37
C ARG A 26 22.07 -15.97 17.61
N ALA A 27 23.26 -16.42 18.00
CA ALA A 27 23.47 -17.19 19.21
C ALA A 27 23.12 -16.38 20.46
N ALA A 28 23.54 -15.10 20.54
CA ALA A 28 23.15 -14.20 21.62
C ALA A 28 21.64 -14.00 21.72
N PHE A 29 20.98 -13.68 20.60
CA PHE A 29 19.53 -13.47 20.55
C PHE A 29 18.71 -14.69 21.02
N LEU A 30 19.27 -15.90 20.87
CA LEU A 30 18.61 -17.15 21.24
C LEU A 30 19.17 -17.76 22.54
N ALA A 31 20.06 -17.07 23.24
CA ALA A 31 20.75 -17.59 24.43
C ALA A 31 19.82 -17.92 25.61
N GLN A 32 18.58 -17.43 25.60
CA GLN A 32 17.53 -17.81 26.55
C GLN A 32 17.05 -19.27 26.38
N PHE A 33 17.38 -19.92 25.26
CA PHE A 33 17.02 -21.32 24.99
C PHE A 33 18.22 -22.25 25.19
N ASP A 34 17.96 -23.47 25.66
CA ASP A 34 18.99 -24.48 25.93
C ASP A 34 19.90 -24.74 24.72
N GLY A 35 21.21 -24.81 24.95
CA GLY A 35 22.22 -25.11 23.94
C GLY A 35 22.80 -23.89 23.21
N TYR A 36 22.15 -22.72 23.28
CA TYR A 36 22.61 -21.52 22.56
C TYR A 36 23.72 -20.75 23.27
N LEU A 37 23.81 -20.84 24.60
CA LEU A 37 24.96 -20.32 25.35
C LEU A 37 26.24 -21.09 25.00
N GLU A 38 26.14 -22.41 24.85
CA GLU A 38 27.23 -23.28 24.44
C GLU A 38 27.65 -23.02 22.98
N ILE A 39 26.69 -22.74 22.10
CA ILE A 39 26.98 -22.29 20.73
C ILE A 39 27.70 -20.93 20.75
N PHE A 40 27.24 -19.99 21.58
CA PHE A 40 27.87 -18.68 21.72
C PHE A 40 29.32 -18.80 22.23
N GLU A 41 29.54 -19.58 23.28
CA GLU A 41 30.86 -19.91 23.81
C GLU A 41 31.76 -20.57 22.75
N TYR A 42 31.22 -21.55 22.03
CA TYR A 42 31.96 -22.24 20.96
C TYR A 42 32.38 -21.26 19.85
N LEU A 43 31.48 -20.38 19.39
CA LEU A 43 31.80 -19.37 18.38
C LEU A 43 32.91 -18.41 18.86
N LEU A 44 32.88 -17.98 20.13
CA LEU A 44 33.94 -17.17 20.71
C LEU A 44 35.29 -17.91 20.75
N SER A 45 35.27 -19.20 21.10
CA SER A 45 36.48 -20.04 21.12
C SER A 45 37.11 -20.22 19.73
N GLU A 46 36.30 -20.15 18.67
CA GLU A 46 36.73 -20.25 17.27
C GLU A 46 37.16 -18.90 16.66
N GLY A 47 37.10 -17.81 17.44
CA GLY A 47 37.55 -16.47 17.05
C GLY A 47 36.45 -15.54 16.51
N ALA A 48 35.17 -15.76 16.87
CA ALA A 48 34.11 -14.81 16.54
C ALA A 48 34.33 -13.47 17.24
N ASP A 49 34.03 -12.37 16.55
CA ASP A 49 34.29 -11.02 17.05
C ASP A 49 33.03 -10.40 17.68
N PRO A 50 33.00 -10.22 19.02
CA PRO A 50 31.86 -9.63 19.72
C PRO A 50 31.76 -8.11 19.54
N SER A 51 32.76 -7.44 18.97
CA SER A 51 32.74 -5.99 18.73
C SER A 51 31.97 -5.59 17.46
N ILE A 52 31.67 -6.56 16.58
CA ILE A 52 30.91 -6.33 15.36
C ILE A 52 29.51 -5.89 15.74
N LYS A 53 29.09 -4.71 15.27
CA LYS A 53 27.73 -4.20 15.44
C LYS A 53 26.84 -4.61 14.26
N THR A 54 25.54 -4.84 14.48
CA THR A 54 24.54 -5.04 13.41
C THR A 54 24.51 -3.87 12.41
N ASN A 55 24.06 -4.11 11.17
CA ASN A 55 24.00 -3.04 10.14
C ASN A 55 22.77 -2.14 10.29
N ASP A 56 21.66 -2.68 10.79
CA ASP A 56 20.48 -1.93 11.17
C ASP A 56 19.58 -2.89 11.97
N PHE A 57 19.38 -2.62 13.25
CA PHE A 57 18.46 -3.42 14.07
C PHE A 57 17.08 -2.75 14.04
N ASP A 58 16.05 -3.60 13.86
CA ASP A 58 14.62 -3.29 13.86
C ASP A 58 14.24 -1.86 14.32
N PRO A 59 13.80 -0.98 13.40
CA PRO A 59 13.47 0.42 13.71
C PRO A 59 12.28 0.57 14.66
N TYR A 60 11.51 -0.49 14.93
CA TYR A 60 10.28 -0.42 15.72
C TYR A 60 10.46 -0.77 17.20
N LEU A 61 11.55 -1.45 17.58
CA LEU A 61 11.73 -1.96 18.94
C LEU A 61 12.96 -1.40 19.67
N ASN A 62 14.10 -1.22 18.98
CA ASN A 62 15.30 -0.70 19.63
C ASN A 62 16.35 -0.18 18.61
N PRO A 63 16.20 1.04 18.08
CA PRO A 63 16.96 1.50 16.93
C PRO A 63 18.47 1.62 17.23
N GLY A 64 19.30 1.21 16.26
CA GLY A 64 20.75 1.45 16.25
C GLY A 64 21.60 0.19 16.09
N PRO A 65 22.87 0.33 15.62
CA PRO A 65 23.83 -0.77 15.55
C PRO A 65 24.14 -1.33 16.94
N LYS A 66 23.92 -2.62 17.14
CA LYS A 66 24.13 -3.31 18.43
C LYS A 66 25.15 -4.43 18.31
N THR A 67 25.98 -4.59 19.33
CA THR A 67 26.81 -5.78 19.56
C THR A 67 25.95 -6.97 19.98
N PRO A 68 26.48 -8.22 19.93
CA PRO A 68 25.74 -9.40 20.36
C PRO A 68 25.18 -9.30 21.79
N CYS A 69 25.92 -8.73 22.75
CA CYS A 69 25.44 -8.57 24.13
C CYS A 69 24.35 -7.48 24.24
N GLU A 70 24.50 -6.36 23.52
CA GLU A 70 23.50 -5.28 23.50
C GLU A 70 22.13 -5.70 22.90
N LEU A 71 22.08 -6.82 22.17
CA LEU A 71 20.83 -7.40 21.67
C LEU A 71 19.93 -7.93 22.79
N VAL A 72 20.52 -8.43 23.88
CA VAL A 72 19.79 -9.07 24.98
C VAL A 72 19.84 -8.26 26.27
N ALA A 73 20.20 -6.96 26.20
CA ALA A 73 20.33 -6.09 27.36
C ALA A 73 19.07 -5.97 28.25
N GLN A 74 17.90 -6.42 27.77
CA GLN A 74 16.66 -6.47 28.55
C GLN A 74 16.59 -7.69 29.49
N ASP A 75 17.32 -8.76 29.18
CA ASP A 75 17.44 -9.97 30.01
C ASP A 75 18.78 -9.92 30.75
N VAL A 76 18.74 -9.50 32.01
CA VAL A 76 19.94 -9.24 32.83
C VAL A 76 20.76 -10.52 33.03
N GLU A 77 20.10 -11.66 33.27
CA GLU A 77 20.79 -12.92 33.56
C GLU A 77 21.54 -13.45 32.32
N VAL A 78 20.89 -13.40 31.15
CA VAL A 78 21.51 -13.80 29.90
C VAL A 78 22.62 -12.81 29.51
N TYR A 79 22.39 -11.51 29.67
CA TYR A 79 23.37 -10.47 29.39
C TYR A 79 24.67 -10.67 30.16
N GLU A 80 24.59 -10.87 31.49
CA GLU A 80 25.76 -11.08 32.35
C GLU A 80 26.55 -12.32 31.92
N LYS A 81 25.88 -13.45 31.66
CA LYS A 81 26.52 -14.68 31.18
C LYS A 81 27.24 -14.48 29.85
N LEU A 82 26.64 -13.75 28.90
CA LEU A 82 27.30 -13.47 27.63
C LEU A 82 28.52 -12.57 27.81
N CYS A 83 28.45 -11.57 28.69
CA CYS A 83 29.58 -10.68 29.00
C CYS A 83 30.74 -11.44 29.66
N GLU A 84 30.46 -12.34 30.61
CA GLU A 84 31.47 -13.22 31.23
C GLU A 84 32.16 -14.10 30.17
N LEU A 85 31.40 -14.67 29.24
CA LEU A 85 31.96 -15.45 28.13
C LEU A 85 32.84 -14.58 27.20
N VAL A 86 32.41 -13.37 26.87
CA VAL A 86 33.20 -12.44 26.07
C VAL A 86 34.54 -12.11 26.75
N GLU A 87 34.53 -11.89 28.06
CA GLU A 87 35.74 -11.64 28.85
C GLU A 87 36.64 -12.87 28.91
N LYS A 88 36.07 -14.05 29.21
CA LYS A 88 36.77 -15.34 29.23
C LYS A 88 37.55 -15.62 27.94
N TYR A 89 36.95 -15.30 26.78
CA TYR A 89 37.54 -15.52 25.46
C TYR A 89 38.14 -14.25 24.81
N ALA A 90 38.41 -13.20 25.60
CA ALA A 90 39.05 -11.98 25.10
C ALA A 90 40.45 -12.22 24.51
N HIS A 91 41.17 -13.20 25.06
CA HIS A 91 42.51 -13.59 24.62
C HIS A 91 42.55 -14.34 23.27
N VAL A 92 41.40 -14.83 22.77
CA VAL A 92 41.33 -15.58 21.51
C VAL A 92 41.44 -14.61 20.31
N PRO A 93 42.40 -14.82 19.39
CA PRO A 93 42.53 -13.99 18.18
C PRO A 93 41.25 -13.99 17.35
N LYS A 94 40.78 -12.79 16.97
CA LYS A 94 39.53 -12.63 16.21
C LYS A 94 39.76 -12.82 14.72
N LYS A 95 38.88 -13.59 14.08
CA LYS A 95 38.91 -13.78 12.62
C LYS A 95 38.41 -12.51 11.91
N PRO A 96 38.95 -12.15 10.75
CA PRO A 96 38.50 -10.96 10.03
C PRO A 96 37.05 -11.13 9.53
N GLN A 97 36.35 -10.01 9.33
CA GLN A 97 35.08 -10.01 8.61
C GLN A 97 35.34 -10.32 7.13
N PRO A 98 34.65 -11.31 6.53
CA PRO A 98 34.82 -11.60 5.12
C PRO A 98 34.16 -10.52 4.27
N ASN A 99 34.56 -10.47 3.00
CA ASN A 99 33.84 -9.68 2.00
C ASN A 99 32.37 -10.15 1.89
N GLY A 100 31.43 -9.20 1.79
CA GLY A 100 30.00 -9.49 1.70
C GLY A 100 29.59 -10.40 0.52
N SER A 101 30.38 -10.39 -0.57
CA SER A 101 30.17 -11.24 -1.74
C SER A 101 30.36 -12.73 -1.46
N ILE A 102 30.91 -13.13 -0.31
CA ILE A 102 30.97 -14.54 0.07
C ILE A 102 29.58 -15.16 0.28
N GLY A 103 28.54 -14.34 0.49
CA GLY A 103 27.14 -14.75 0.53
C GLY A 103 26.38 -14.52 -0.77
N ASP A 104 27.04 -14.01 -1.82
CA ASP A 104 26.43 -13.72 -3.11
C ASP A 104 26.64 -14.89 -4.08
N TRP A 105 25.52 -15.48 -4.52
CA TRP A 105 25.52 -16.60 -5.45
C TRP A 105 26.26 -16.28 -6.75
N TRP A 106 26.11 -15.07 -7.29
CA TRP A 106 26.74 -14.69 -8.56
C TRP A 106 28.25 -14.55 -8.41
N ALA A 107 28.71 -13.97 -7.29
CA ALA A 107 30.14 -13.87 -7.02
C ALA A 107 30.78 -15.25 -6.87
N LEU A 108 30.11 -16.18 -6.17
CA LEU A 108 30.59 -17.55 -6.01
C LEU A 108 30.55 -18.32 -7.34
N TYR A 109 29.53 -18.12 -8.17
CA TYR A 109 29.40 -18.77 -9.47
C TYR A 109 30.48 -18.31 -10.46
N ASP A 110 30.70 -16.99 -10.57
CA ASP A 110 31.62 -16.41 -11.56
C ASP A 110 33.09 -16.57 -11.20
N TYR A 111 33.42 -16.55 -9.90
CA TYR A 111 34.82 -16.48 -9.43
C TYR A 111 35.25 -17.67 -8.57
N GLY A 112 34.29 -18.45 -8.07
CA GLY A 112 34.55 -19.54 -7.13
C GLY A 112 34.86 -19.05 -5.72
N LEU A 113 34.57 -19.90 -4.72
CA LEU A 113 34.77 -19.62 -3.30
C LEU A 113 36.22 -19.26 -2.96
N ASP A 114 37.19 -19.96 -3.56
CA ASP A 114 38.62 -19.74 -3.29
C ASP A 114 39.12 -18.36 -3.72
N THR A 115 38.49 -17.77 -4.73
CA THR A 115 38.81 -16.42 -5.19
C THR A 115 38.09 -15.39 -4.31
N VAL A 116 36.78 -15.56 -4.09
CA VAL A 116 35.96 -14.59 -3.36
C VAL A 116 36.43 -14.43 -1.91
N LYS A 117 36.89 -15.51 -1.26
CA LYS A 117 37.41 -15.45 0.12
C LYS A 117 38.69 -14.61 0.28
N THR A 118 39.42 -14.38 -0.81
CA THR A 118 40.64 -13.54 -0.81
C THR A 118 40.34 -12.05 -1.02
N TRP A 119 39.09 -11.69 -1.29
CA TRP A 119 38.73 -10.31 -1.54
C TRP A 119 38.82 -9.48 -0.24
N PRO A 120 39.39 -8.26 -0.31
CA PRO A 120 39.35 -7.31 0.80
C PRO A 120 37.91 -7.06 1.26
N TYR A 121 37.68 -6.77 2.54
CA TYR A 121 36.34 -6.55 3.10
C TYR A 121 35.52 -5.50 2.34
N ASP A 122 36.17 -4.41 1.94
CA ASP A 122 35.61 -3.25 1.23
C ASP A 122 35.60 -3.40 -0.30
N PHE A 123 36.16 -4.50 -0.82
CA PHE A 123 36.25 -4.74 -2.25
C PHE A 123 34.85 -4.90 -2.86
N ARG A 124 34.45 -3.93 -3.69
CA ARG A 124 33.25 -4.01 -4.51
C ARG A 124 33.66 -4.13 -5.97
N LYS A 125 33.44 -5.30 -6.55
CA LYS A 125 33.67 -5.48 -7.98
C LYS A 125 32.43 -5.02 -8.74
N GLU A 126 32.59 -4.07 -9.66
CA GLU A 126 31.49 -3.66 -10.52
C GLU A 126 31.16 -4.76 -11.53
N PHE A 127 30.01 -5.40 -11.30
CA PHE A 127 29.48 -6.40 -12.22
C PHE A 127 29.10 -5.72 -13.56
N PRO A 128 29.17 -6.44 -14.70
CA PRO A 128 28.79 -5.88 -16.00
C PRO A 128 27.39 -5.27 -16.03
N GLU A 129 26.45 -5.80 -15.24
CA GLU A 129 25.11 -5.24 -15.09
C GLU A 129 25.07 -3.94 -14.28
N ASP A 130 25.88 -3.80 -13.23
CA ASP A 130 26.00 -2.54 -12.48
C ASP A 130 26.55 -1.42 -13.35
N ARG A 131 27.49 -1.73 -14.25
CA ARG A 131 27.97 -0.76 -15.24
C ARG A 131 26.88 -0.33 -16.21
N ARG A 132 26.02 -1.26 -16.66
CA ARG A 132 24.86 -0.93 -17.50
C ARG A 132 23.86 -0.05 -16.74
N ARG A 133 23.59 -0.37 -15.48
CA ARG A 133 22.67 0.39 -14.60
C ARG A 133 23.19 1.80 -14.32
N ASN A 134 24.48 1.92 -13.98
CA ASN A 134 25.12 3.21 -13.70
C ASN A 134 25.22 4.09 -14.95
N LYS A 135 25.49 3.49 -16.12
CA LYS A 135 25.44 4.20 -17.40
C LYS A 135 24.03 4.73 -17.70
N ALA A 136 23.00 3.90 -17.55
CA ALA A 136 21.61 4.34 -17.74
C ALA A 136 21.20 5.47 -16.77
N SER A 137 21.68 5.43 -15.52
CA SER A 137 21.45 6.50 -14.54
C SER A 137 22.10 7.81 -14.97
N ARG A 138 23.36 7.77 -15.41
CA ARG A 138 24.10 8.95 -15.91
C ARG A 138 23.46 9.52 -17.17
N ASP A 139 23.09 8.67 -18.12
CA ASP A 139 22.41 9.09 -19.36
C ASP A 139 21.06 9.77 -19.03
N LYS A 140 20.35 9.29 -18.01
CA LYS A 140 19.11 9.91 -17.49
C LYS A 140 19.35 11.27 -16.83
N GLU A 141 20.44 11.42 -16.06
CA GLU A 141 20.82 12.69 -15.43
C GLU A 141 21.24 13.73 -16.46
N GLU A 142 22.07 13.35 -17.44
CA GLU A 142 22.47 14.24 -18.55
C GLU A 142 21.25 14.66 -19.40
N PHE A 143 20.32 13.73 -19.64
CA PHE A 143 19.06 14.03 -20.33
C PHE A 143 18.20 15.03 -19.54
N LYS A 144 18.08 14.87 -18.21
CA LYS A 144 17.37 15.82 -17.33
C LYS A 144 18.03 17.20 -17.32
N ALA A 145 19.36 17.25 -17.29
CA ALA A 145 20.11 18.51 -17.31
C ALA A 145 19.90 19.28 -18.64
N ARG A 146 20.00 18.59 -19.78
CA ARG A 146 19.72 19.18 -21.11
C ARG A 146 18.29 19.68 -21.23
N ARG A 147 17.31 18.95 -20.67
CA ARG A 147 15.90 19.36 -20.68
C ARG A 147 15.64 20.57 -19.79
N ARG A 148 16.31 20.70 -18.64
CA ARG A 148 16.24 21.88 -17.77
C ARG A 148 16.71 23.15 -18.48
N ILE A 149 17.83 23.08 -19.19
CA ILE A 149 18.36 24.21 -19.97
C ILE A 149 17.36 24.61 -21.06
N LYS A 150 16.89 23.62 -21.84
CA LYS A 150 15.93 23.87 -22.93
C LYS A 150 14.57 24.41 -22.44
N ARG A 151 14.11 23.99 -21.25
CA ARG A 151 12.88 24.49 -20.63
C ARG A 151 13.04 25.93 -20.16
N ALA A 152 14.19 26.29 -19.58
CA ALA A 152 14.49 27.66 -19.19
C ALA A 152 14.58 28.60 -20.42
N GLU A 153 15.10 28.13 -21.55
CA GLU A 153 15.11 28.88 -22.82
C GLU A 153 13.68 29.15 -23.33
N ILE A 154 12.82 28.12 -23.32
CA ILE A 154 11.41 28.25 -23.76
C ILE A 154 10.59 29.12 -22.80
N GLU A 155 10.78 28.97 -21.49
CA GLU A 155 10.12 29.82 -20.48
C GLU A 155 10.50 31.30 -20.65
N ALA A 156 11.77 31.60 -20.95
CA ALA A 156 12.22 32.95 -21.24
C ALA A 156 11.61 33.52 -22.55
N GLU A 157 11.42 32.68 -23.57
CA GLU A 157 10.78 33.06 -24.84
C GLU A 157 9.28 33.36 -24.66
N ILE A 158 8.57 32.54 -23.89
CA ILE A 158 7.15 32.75 -23.56
C ILE A 158 6.97 34.00 -22.68
N GLU A 159 7.85 34.24 -21.71
CA GLU A 159 7.77 35.42 -20.86
C GLU A 159 8.02 36.72 -21.64
N ALA A 160 8.89 36.67 -22.67
CA ALA A 160 9.07 37.78 -23.61
C ALA A 160 7.82 38.04 -24.46
N GLU A 161 7.17 37.01 -25.02
CA GLU A 161 5.91 37.15 -25.78
C GLU A 161 4.77 37.69 -24.91
N LEU A 162 4.66 37.23 -23.67
CA LEU A 162 3.62 37.70 -22.72
C LEU A 162 3.85 39.15 -22.28
N ALA A 163 5.10 39.60 -22.15
CA ALA A 163 5.42 41.00 -21.89
C ALA A 163 5.03 41.91 -23.06
N GLU A 164 5.19 41.43 -24.30
CA GLU A 164 4.78 42.14 -25.51
C GLU A 164 3.25 42.24 -25.60
N HIS A 165 2.52 41.15 -25.30
CA HIS A 165 1.05 41.13 -25.26
C HIS A 165 0.43 41.96 -24.14
N ARG A 166 1.11 42.15 -23.00
CA ARG A 166 0.64 43.02 -21.89
C ARG A 166 0.68 44.51 -22.23
N SER A 167 1.35 44.91 -23.32
CA SER A 167 1.41 46.30 -23.78
C SER A 167 0.25 46.72 -24.67
N ILE A 168 -0.65 45.79 -25.03
CA ILE A 168 -1.80 46.04 -25.91
C ILE A 168 -3.06 46.21 -25.04
N GLU A 169 -3.62 47.42 -25.00
CA GLU A 169 -4.86 47.72 -24.25
C GLU A 169 -6.05 46.89 -24.76
N THR A 170 -6.79 46.28 -23.83
CA THR A 170 -8.00 45.50 -24.08
C THR A 170 -9.23 46.38 -24.33
N PRO A 171 -10.07 46.09 -25.34
CA PRO A 171 -11.30 46.83 -25.57
C PRO A 171 -12.40 46.41 -24.58
N LYS A 172 -13.16 47.38 -24.08
CA LYS A 172 -14.34 47.17 -23.22
C LYS A 172 -15.50 46.64 -24.04
N PHE A 173 -16.09 45.52 -23.62
CA PHE A 173 -17.37 45.04 -24.15
C PHE A 173 -18.52 45.46 -23.25
N ASP A 174 -19.48 46.16 -23.85
CA ASP A 174 -20.78 46.49 -23.28
C ASP A 174 -21.87 45.80 -24.10
N THR A 175 -22.95 45.42 -23.42
CA THR A 175 -24.23 44.88 -23.91
C THR A 175 -24.31 43.49 -24.57
N LEU A 176 -25.13 42.64 -23.95
CA LEU A 176 -25.75 41.42 -24.48
C LEU A 176 -26.92 41.77 -25.41
N GLN A 177 -26.73 41.65 -26.72
CA GLN A 177 -27.80 41.29 -27.67
C GLN A 177 -27.21 41.02 -29.07
N GLU A 178 -27.87 40.13 -29.79
CA GLU A 178 -27.61 39.72 -31.19
C GLU A 178 -26.46 38.72 -31.40
N PHE A 179 -26.80 37.43 -31.54
CA PHE A 179 -26.46 36.60 -32.70
C PHE A 179 -27.21 35.25 -32.61
N LEU A 180 -28.33 35.15 -33.33
CA LEU A 180 -28.92 33.89 -33.78
C LEU A 180 -28.67 33.79 -35.29
N PRO A 181 -28.05 32.72 -35.81
CA PRO A 181 -28.08 32.45 -37.24
C PRO A 181 -29.33 31.61 -37.60
N PRO A 182 -30.02 31.89 -38.72
CA PRO A 182 -31.17 31.12 -39.14
C PRO A 182 -30.75 29.89 -39.95
N GLY A 183 -31.39 28.76 -39.65
CA GLY A 183 -31.51 27.61 -40.55
C GLY A 183 -30.42 26.54 -40.43
N ALA A 184 -30.67 25.55 -39.56
CA ALA A 184 -30.15 24.20 -39.74
C ALA A 184 -31.24 23.19 -39.40
N SER A 185 -31.77 22.60 -40.48
CA SER A 185 -32.69 21.47 -40.49
C SER A 185 -32.15 20.27 -39.71
N SER A 186 -33.07 19.54 -39.11
CA SER A 186 -32.89 18.32 -38.34
C SER A 186 -32.00 17.25 -38.99
N SER A 187 -30.96 16.84 -38.28
CA SER A 187 -30.76 15.43 -37.93
C SER A 187 -29.94 15.36 -36.65
N ALA A 188 -30.52 14.78 -35.60
CA ALA A 188 -29.77 14.39 -34.42
C ALA A 188 -28.81 13.28 -34.84
N HIS A 189 -27.54 13.62 -35.06
CA HIS A 189 -26.49 12.61 -35.01
C HIS A 189 -26.33 12.22 -33.55
N GLU A 190 -27.04 11.15 -33.16
CA GLU A 190 -26.59 10.32 -32.05
C GLU A 190 -25.10 10.01 -32.26
N PRO A 191 -24.25 10.14 -31.23
CA PRO A 191 -22.89 9.63 -31.32
C PRO A 191 -22.97 8.14 -31.69
N PRO A 192 -22.09 7.65 -32.58
CA PRO A 192 -22.13 6.27 -33.00
C PRO A 192 -22.05 5.37 -31.76
N VAL A 193 -22.96 4.40 -31.68
CA VAL A 193 -22.90 3.31 -30.69
C VAL A 193 -21.58 2.59 -30.94
N VAL A 194 -20.56 2.96 -30.19
CA VAL A 194 -19.31 2.21 -30.10
C VAL A 194 -19.71 0.87 -29.51
N GLU A 195 -19.43 -0.24 -30.20
CA GLU A 195 -19.57 -1.59 -29.63
C GLU A 195 -18.95 -1.58 -28.23
N ASN A 196 -19.78 -1.75 -27.19
CA ASN A 196 -19.36 -1.69 -25.78
C ASN A 196 -18.11 -2.54 -25.57
N GLN A 197 -16.96 -1.89 -25.49
CA GLN A 197 -15.72 -2.57 -25.13
C GLN A 197 -15.80 -2.86 -23.62
N PRO A 198 -15.46 -4.07 -23.17
CA PRO A 198 -15.73 -4.57 -21.80
C PRO A 198 -14.76 -4.00 -20.75
N TYR A 199 -14.57 -2.68 -20.71
CA TYR A 199 -13.63 -2.02 -19.81
C TYR A 199 -14.24 -1.77 -18.43
N ALA A 200 -13.52 -2.20 -17.40
CA ALA A 200 -13.84 -1.90 -16.02
C ALA A 200 -12.67 -1.23 -15.30
N PHE A 201 -12.96 -0.12 -14.64
CA PHE A 201 -11.99 0.62 -13.83
C PHE A 201 -12.12 0.23 -12.37
N LEU A 202 -11.00 -0.21 -11.79
CA LEU A 202 -10.89 -0.73 -10.44
C LEU A 202 -9.98 0.18 -9.62
N PHE A 203 -10.48 0.63 -8.47
CA PHE A 203 -9.75 1.57 -7.61
C PHE A 203 -9.31 0.88 -6.31
N PRO A 204 -8.01 0.86 -5.98
CA PRO A 204 -7.50 0.16 -4.81
C PRO A 204 -7.93 0.83 -3.50
N GLY A 205 -7.85 0.07 -2.42
CA GLY A 205 -8.23 0.52 -1.08
C GLY A 205 -7.03 0.85 -0.21
N GLN A 206 -7.29 1.13 1.08
CA GLN A 206 -6.25 1.31 2.08
C GLN A 206 -5.32 0.08 2.14
N GLY A 207 -4.02 0.33 2.34
CA GLY A 207 -2.94 -0.65 2.24
C GLY A 207 -2.22 -0.63 0.88
N SER A 208 -2.70 0.14 -0.10
CA SER A 208 -2.03 0.35 -1.38
C SER A 208 -1.18 1.64 -1.42
N GLN A 209 -1.33 2.54 -0.45
CA GLN A 209 -0.55 3.77 -0.38
C GLN A 209 0.94 3.49 -0.15
N VAL A 210 1.79 4.36 -0.71
CA VAL A 210 3.24 4.28 -0.55
C VAL A 210 3.86 5.68 -0.61
N VAL A 211 4.84 5.96 0.25
CA VAL A 211 5.58 7.23 0.21
C VAL A 211 6.30 7.35 -1.13
N GLY A 212 6.20 8.54 -1.73
CA GLY A 212 6.71 8.84 -3.06
C GLY A 212 5.67 8.65 -4.17
N MET A 213 4.44 8.21 -3.86
CA MET A 213 3.35 8.28 -4.84
C MET A 213 3.03 9.75 -5.15
N LEU A 214 2.56 10.02 -6.38
CA LEU A 214 2.30 11.36 -6.90
C LEU A 214 3.53 12.27 -7.03
N SER A 215 4.73 11.71 -6.94
CA SER A 215 6.00 12.46 -7.08
C SER A 215 6.34 12.87 -8.51
N ASP A 216 5.70 12.27 -9.51
CA ASP A 216 5.88 12.66 -10.91
C ASP A 216 5.24 14.03 -11.16
N ASP A 217 6.07 15.05 -11.35
CA ASP A 217 5.60 16.42 -11.62
C ASP A 217 4.83 16.53 -12.94
N ALA A 218 4.97 15.57 -13.87
CA ALA A 218 4.12 15.52 -15.07
C ALA A 218 2.62 15.33 -14.72
N LEU A 219 2.30 14.80 -13.54
CA LEU A 219 0.92 14.76 -13.06
C LEU A 219 0.37 16.16 -12.80
N LEU A 220 1.20 17.11 -12.32
CA LEU A 220 0.78 18.50 -12.08
C LEU A 220 0.68 19.31 -13.38
N GLU A 221 1.28 18.84 -14.47
CA GLU A 221 1.06 19.41 -15.81
C GLU A 221 -0.36 19.13 -16.33
N LEU A 222 -1.11 18.20 -15.71
CA LEU A 222 -2.53 17.98 -15.96
C LEU A 222 -3.36 18.96 -15.10
N PRO A 223 -4.07 19.93 -15.71
CA PRO A 223 -4.76 20.98 -14.94
C PRO A 223 -5.75 20.45 -13.90
N ALA A 224 -6.45 19.36 -14.23
CA ALA A 224 -7.40 18.72 -13.32
C ALA A 224 -6.71 18.17 -12.05
N VAL A 225 -5.49 17.65 -12.16
CA VAL A 225 -4.76 17.11 -10.99
C VAL A 225 -4.25 18.25 -10.11
N ALA A 226 -3.75 19.33 -10.70
CA ALA A 226 -3.35 20.52 -9.97
C ALA A 226 -4.53 21.12 -9.19
N GLU A 227 -5.68 21.30 -9.85
CA GLU A 227 -6.92 21.78 -9.23
C GLU A 227 -7.38 20.85 -8.09
N MET A 228 -7.35 19.53 -8.30
CA MET A 228 -7.70 18.56 -7.24
C MET A 228 -6.77 18.66 -6.03
N CYS A 229 -5.47 18.93 -6.21
CA CYS A 229 -4.55 19.15 -5.10
C CYS A 229 -4.92 20.42 -4.31
N GLU A 230 -5.24 21.52 -5.00
CA GLU A 230 -5.64 22.77 -4.36
C GLU A 230 -6.95 22.60 -3.57
N VAL A 231 -7.94 21.93 -4.17
CA VAL A 231 -9.23 21.65 -3.53
C VAL A 231 -9.04 20.73 -2.33
N ALA A 232 -8.25 19.67 -2.46
CA ALA A 232 -7.91 18.78 -1.34
C ALA A 232 -7.28 19.58 -0.20
N ASN A 233 -6.30 20.44 -0.49
CA ASN A 233 -5.62 21.25 0.52
C ASN A 233 -6.57 22.20 1.24
N LYS A 234 -7.51 22.83 0.50
CA LYS A 234 -8.54 23.70 1.07
C LYS A 234 -9.51 22.95 1.99
N VAL A 235 -9.93 21.75 1.60
CA VAL A 235 -10.88 20.93 2.37
C VAL A 235 -10.22 20.32 3.61
N LEU A 236 -9.00 19.82 3.45
CA LEU A 236 -8.28 19.08 4.49
C LEU A 236 -7.53 19.99 5.47
N GLY A 237 -7.06 21.15 5.00
CA GLY A 237 -6.30 22.12 5.80
C GLY A 237 -4.81 21.84 5.87
N TYR A 238 -4.28 20.96 5.01
CA TYR A 238 -2.86 20.62 4.92
C TYR A 238 -2.50 20.24 3.48
N ASP A 239 -1.21 20.22 3.14
CA ASP A 239 -0.75 19.78 1.82
C ASP A 239 -0.80 18.24 1.72
N LEU A 240 -1.83 17.73 1.03
CA LEU A 240 -2.03 16.30 0.87
C LEU A 240 -0.96 15.68 -0.03
N ARG A 241 -0.52 16.38 -1.08
CA ARG A 241 0.50 15.85 -2.00
C ARG A 241 1.83 15.73 -1.29
N ASP A 242 2.20 16.71 -0.46
CA ASP A 242 3.42 16.63 0.35
C ASP A 242 3.44 15.37 1.22
N VAL A 243 2.32 15.03 1.88
CA VAL A 243 2.21 13.79 2.67
C VAL A 243 2.38 12.55 1.79
N CYS A 244 1.83 12.53 0.56
CA CYS A 244 1.99 11.42 -0.38
C CYS A 244 3.45 11.25 -0.84
N VAL A 245 4.12 12.36 -1.17
CA VAL A 245 5.44 12.37 -1.78
C VAL A 245 6.55 12.18 -0.74
N ASN A 246 6.49 12.95 0.34
CA ASN A 246 7.57 13.07 1.32
C ASN A 246 7.31 12.27 2.61
N GLY A 247 6.06 11.88 2.89
CA GLY A 247 5.72 11.12 4.10
C GLY A 247 5.81 11.97 5.38
N PRO A 248 6.19 11.39 6.54
CA PRO A 248 6.75 10.05 6.72
C PRO A 248 5.69 8.94 6.54
N LYS A 249 6.15 7.68 6.44
CA LYS A 249 5.28 6.53 6.14
C LYS A 249 4.17 6.37 7.17
N GLU A 250 4.49 6.57 8.44
CA GLU A 250 3.57 6.43 9.58
C GLU A 250 2.41 7.43 9.46
N LYS A 251 2.70 8.66 9.01
CA LYS A 251 1.69 9.68 8.75
C LYS A 251 0.81 9.28 7.57
N LEU A 252 1.41 8.80 6.48
CA LEU A 252 0.64 8.37 5.30
C LEU A 252 -0.20 7.12 5.56
N ASP A 253 0.24 6.23 6.45
CA ASP A 253 -0.50 5.03 6.85
C ASP A 253 -1.65 5.30 7.81
N ASP A 254 -1.60 6.40 8.56
CA ASP A 254 -2.72 6.84 9.40
C ASP A 254 -3.94 7.09 8.51
N THR A 255 -5.05 6.45 8.87
CA THR A 255 -6.33 6.49 8.18
C THR A 255 -6.76 7.90 7.79
N VAL A 256 -6.52 8.92 8.63
CA VAL A 256 -6.93 10.31 8.33
C VAL A 256 -6.21 10.91 7.14
N TYR A 257 -5.02 10.41 6.79
CA TYR A 257 -4.25 10.83 5.62
C TYR A 257 -4.32 9.81 4.48
N ALA A 258 -4.26 8.51 4.80
CA ALA A 258 -4.30 7.43 3.83
C ALA A 258 -5.53 7.50 2.92
N GLN A 259 -6.69 7.80 3.51
CA GLN A 259 -7.94 7.83 2.75
C GLN A 259 -8.02 8.97 1.73
N PRO A 260 -7.86 10.25 2.11
CA PRO A 260 -7.83 11.32 1.11
C PRO A 260 -6.67 11.15 0.12
N ALA A 261 -5.52 10.62 0.55
CA ALA A 261 -4.36 10.39 -0.32
C ALA A 261 -4.67 9.39 -1.44
N LEU A 262 -5.36 8.29 -1.13
CA LEU A 262 -5.78 7.29 -2.11
C LEU A 262 -6.90 7.78 -3.03
N LEU A 263 -7.79 8.65 -2.52
CA LEU A 263 -8.77 9.34 -3.37
C LEU A 263 -8.07 10.19 -4.44
N LEU A 264 -7.13 11.06 -4.01
CA LEU A 264 -6.35 11.87 -4.94
C LEU A 264 -5.54 11.00 -5.91
N ALA A 265 -4.91 9.95 -5.41
CA ALA A 265 -4.06 9.08 -6.23
C ALA A 265 -4.84 8.33 -7.31
N GLY A 266 -6.03 7.81 -7.00
CA GLY A 266 -6.90 7.16 -7.97
C GLY A 266 -7.42 8.13 -9.04
N LEU A 267 -7.77 9.35 -8.66
CA LEU A 267 -8.22 10.39 -9.62
C LEU A 267 -7.06 10.91 -10.48
N ALA A 268 -5.85 11.04 -9.93
CA ALA A 268 -4.67 11.39 -10.70
C ALA A 268 -4.30 10.28 -11.71
N ALA A 269 -4.42 9.01 -11.33
CA ALA A 269 -4.24 7.88 -12.24
C ALA A 269 -5.28 7.90 -13.38
N LEU A 270 -6.53 8.26 -13.07
CA LEU A 270 -7.59 8.43 -14.07
C LEU A 270 -7.25 9.54 -15.07
N GLU A 271 -6.83 10.72 -14.60
CA GLU A 271 -6.45 11.83 -15.50
C GLU A 271 -5.20 11.51 -16.31
N LYS A 272 -4.23 10.78 -15.73
CA LYS A 272 -3.08 10.24 -16.46
C LYS A 272 -3.51 9.31 -17.59
N LEU A 273 -4.41 8.35 -17.30
CA LEU A 273 -4.94 7.45 -18.33
C LEU A 273 -5.69 8.24 -19.41
N LYS A 274 -6.51 9.20 -19.03
CA LYS A 274 -7.26 10.05 -19.96
C LYS A 274 -6.34 10.85 -20.89
N ALA A 275 -5.21 11.34 -20.39
CA ALA A 275 -4.21 12.03 -21.21
C ALA A 275 -3.48 11.10 -22.18
N GLN A 276 -3.27 9.83 -21.79
CA GLN A 276 -2.57 8.83 -22.60
C GLN A 276 -3.47 8.17 -23.64
N ASP A 277 -4.70 7.81 -23.25
CA ASP A 277 -5.68 7.13 -24.08
C ASP A 277 -7.12 7.53 -23.68
N PRO A 278 -7.64 8.65 -24.21
CA PRO A 278 -9.01 9.08 -23.97
C PRO A 278 -10.05 8.05 -24.41
N SER A 279 -9.74 7.21 -25.40
CA SER A 279 -10.69 6.25 -25.96
C SER A 279 -11.03 5.15 -24.96
N VAL A 280 -10.06 4.69 -24.18
CA VAL A 280 -10.24 3.71 -23.11
C VAL A 280 -11.14 4.27 -22.00
N VAL A 281 -10.93 5.54 -21.61
CA VAL A 281 -11.76 6.19 -20.58
C VAL A 281 -13.20 6.36 -21.04
N ASN A 282 -13.40 6.76 -22.30
CA ASN A 282 -14.74 6.94 -22.88
C ASN A 282 -15.48 5.62 -23.11
N ALA A 283 -14.75 4.53 -23.33
CA ALA A 283 -15.32 3.20 -23.54
C ALA A 283 -15.53 2.40 -22.25
N CYS A 284 -15.13 2.92 -21.08
CA CYS A 284 -15.37 2.29 -19.80
C CYS A 284 -16.86 2.34 -19.43
N ASP A 285 -17.43 1.19 -19.09
CA ASP A 285 -18.87 1.05 -18.80
C ASP A 285 -19.19 0.42 -17.43
N ALA A 286 -18.15 0.06 -16.67
CA ALA A 286 -18.25 -0.39 -15.29
C ALA A 286 -17.10 0.12 -14.42
N CYS A 287 -17.35 0.30 -13.13
CA CYS A 287 -16.31 0.55 -12.14
C CYS A 287 -16.60 -0.12 -10.80
N ALA A 288 -15.54 -0.34 -10.04
CA ALA A 288 -15.63 -0.78 -8.66
C ALA A 288 -14.41 -0.25 -7.90
N GLY A 289 -14.47 -0.19 -6.58
CA GLY A 289 -13.29 0.07 -5.80
C GLY A 289 -13.34 -0.58 -4.45
N LEU A 290 -12.16 -0.90 -3.90
CA LEU A 290 -12.06 -1.66 -2.66
C LEU A 290 -12.20 -0.72 -1.46
N SER A 291 -13.28 -0.89 -0.69
CA SER A 291 -13.60 -0.07 0.49
C SER A 291 -13.60 1.43 0.12
N LEU A 292 -12.58 2.18 0.53
CA LEU A 292 -12.37 3.57 0.14
C LEU A 292 -12.39 3.77 -1.39
N GLY A 293 -11.86 2.82 -2.16
CA GLY A 293 -11.85 2.90 -3.62
C GLY A 293 -13.24 3.10 -4.23
N GLU A 294 -14.32 2.70 -3.53
CA GLU A 294 -15.70 2.92 -3.97
C GLU A 294 -16.04 4.42 -4.11
N TYR A 295 -15.42 5.28 -3.31
CA TYR A 295 -15.57 6.74 -3.41
C TYR A 295 -14.90 7.29 -4.67
N VAL A 296 -13.74 6.76 -5.04
CA VAL A 296 -13.09 7.08 -6.32
C VAL A 296 -13.95 6.61 -7.49
N ALA A 297 -14.52 5.41 -7.39
CA ALA A 297 -15.43 4.86 -8.37
C ALA A 297 -16.70 5.72 -8.55
N LEU A 298 -17.24 6.28 -7.45
CA LEU A 298 -18.38 7.19 -7.49
C LEU A 298 -18.07 8.53 -8.16
N VAL A 299 -16.88 9.10 -7.90
CA VAL A 299 -16.42 10.30 -8.59
C VAL A 299 -16.23 10.02 -10.08
N PHE A 300 -15.56 8.92 -10.42
CA PHE A 300 -15.42 8.49 -11.81
C PHE A 300 -16.78 8.28 -12.47
N ALA A 301 -17.75 7.66 -11.80
CA ALA A 301 -19.08 7.46 -12.36
C ALA A 301 -19.93 8.75 -12.45
N GLY A 302 -19.42 9.88 -11.95
CA GLY A 302 -20.10 11.17 -11.93
C GLY A 302 -21.15 11.31 -10.84
N VAL A 303 -21.25 10.35 -9.90
CA VAL A 303 -22.21 10.40 -8.79
C VAL A 303 -21.85 11.51 -7.81
N LEU A 304 -20.55 11.65 -7.50
CA LEU A 304 -20.01 12.68 -6.63
C LEU A 304 -19.06 13.60 -7.42
N SER A 305 -19.00 14.86 -7.03
CA SER A 305 -17.86 15.72 -7.39
C SER A 305 -16.62 15.31 -6.59
N TYR A 306 -15.42 15.58 -7.09
CA TYR A 306 -14.20 15.32 -6.31
C TYR A 306 -14.16 16.19 -5.04
N GLU A 307 -14.71 17.40 -5.06
CA GLU A 307 -14.78 18.29 -3.89
C GLU A 307 -15.67 17.69 -2.80
N ASP A 308 -16.88 17.23 -3.14
CA ASP A 308 -17.76 16.56 -2.19
C ASP A 308 -17.15 15.25 -1.71
N ALA A 309 -16.48 14.50 -2.60
CA ALA A 309 -15.77 13.30 -2.21
C ALA A 309 -14.65 13.58 -1.19
N PHE A 310 -13.86 14.65 -1.33
CA PHE A 310 -12.87 15.03 -0.31
C PHE A 310 -13.52 15.37 1.02
N LYS A 311 -14.65 16.12 1.03
CA LYS A 311 -15.38 16.45 2.27
C LYS A 311 -15.91 15.19 2.96
N VAL A 312 -16.55 14.31 2.20
CA VAL A 312 -17.12 13.05 2.71
C VAL A 312 -16.02 12.11 3.19
N VAL A 313 -14.94 11.94 2.42
CA VAL A 313 -13.81 11.08 2.79
C VAL A 313 -13.06 11.61 4.00
N LYS A 314 -12.93 12.93 4.17
CA LYS A 314 -12.38 13.53 5.40
C LYS A 314 -13.17 13.07 6.62
N VAL A 315 -14.50 13.24 6.62
CA VAL A 315 -15.37 12.83 7.73
C VAL A 315 -15.32 11.32 7.95
N ARG A 316 -15.31 10.52 6.87
CA ARG A 316 -15.15 9.06 6.94
C ARG A 316 -13.85 8.69 7.65
N ALA A 317 -12.73 9.29 7.25
CA ALA A 317 -11.41 8.96 7.74
C ALA A 317 -11.23 9.36 9.21
N GLU A 318 -11.65 10.59 9.56
CA GLU A 318 -11.64 11.09 10.94
C GLU A 318 -12.55 10.25 11.84
N GLY A 319 -13.77 9.95 11.39
CA GLY A 319 -14.71 9.11 12.14
C GLY A 319 -14.19 7.70 12.36
N MET A 320 -13.62 7.06 11.33
CA MET A 320 -13.02 5.73 11.46
C MET A 320 -11.79 5.73 12.38
N SER A 321 -10.95 6.77 12.31
CA SER A 321 -9.80 6.93 13.20
C SER A 321 -10.24 7.13 14.67
N ALA A 322 -11.25 7.97 14.90
CA ALA A 322 -11.81 8.19 16.24
C ALA A 322 -12.46 6.92 16.81
N ALA A 323 -13.23 6.19 16.01
CA ALA A 323 -13.80 4.90 16.41
C ALA A 323 -12.70 3.89 16.75
N ALA A 324 -11.62 3.88 15.95
CA ALA A 324 -10.49 3.00 16.13
C ALA A 324 -9.65 3.27 17.40
N ALA A 325 -9.74 4.47 17.98
CA ALA A 325 -9.08 4.79 19.24
C ALA A 325 -9.79 4.18 20.47
N VAL A 326 -11.01 3.64 20.31
CA VAL A 326 -11.82 3.13 21.42
C VAL A 326 -11.69 1.62 21.58
N GLY A 327 -10.83 1.21 22.51
CA GLY A 327 -10.63 -0.18 22.88
C GLY A 327 -9.50 -0.86 22.10
N ALA A 328 -9.24 -2.12 22.44
CA ALA A 328 -8.18 -2.91 21.81
C ALA A 328 -8.79 -3.86 20.76
N HIS A 329 -8.60 -3.55 19.49
CA HIS A 329 -9.18 -4.27 18.36
C HIS A 329 -8.32 -4.12 17.11
N GLY A 330 -8.59 -4.87 16.05
CA GLY A 330 -7.83 -4.77 14.80
C GLY A 330 -8.40 -5.62 13.68
N MET A 331 -7.53 -5.97 12.72
CA MET A 331 -7.86 -6.82 11.58
C MET A 331 -6.79 -7.88 11.36
N LEU A 332 -7.22 -9.08 10.95
CA LEU A 332 -6.39 -10.26 10.73
C LEU A 332 -6.67 -10.84 9.33
N SER A 333 -5.67 -10.86 8.46
CA SER A 333 -5.77 -11.56 7.19
C SER A 333 -5.59 -13.06 7.39
N VAL A 334 -6.52 -13.86 6.87
CA VAL A 334 -6.53 -15.32 6.91
C VAL A 334 -6.62 -15.84 5.49
N VAL A 335 -5.66 -16.67 5.09
CA VAL A 335 -5.57 -17.24 3.74
C VAL A 335 -5.45 -18.75 3.79
N GLY A 336 -6.23 -19.44 2.97
CA GLY A 336 -6.12 -20.89 2.73
C GLY A 336 -7.04 -21.74 3.60
N LEU A 337 -8.09 -21.16 4.19
CA LEU A 337 -9.16 -21.90 4.86
C LEU A 337 -10.47 -21.80 4.08
N GLU A 338 -11.25 -22.86 4.14
CA GLU A 338 -12.65 -22.85 3.70
C GLU A 338 -13.50 -21.93 4.58
N ASP A 339 -14.49 -21.28 3.98
CA ASP A 339 -15.33 -20.28 4.67
C ASP A 339 -16.05 -20.88 5.87
N SER A 340 -16.59 -22.10 5.74
CA SER A 340 -17.29 -22.80 6.84
C SER A 340 -16.38 -23.11 8.03
N VAL A 341 -15.09 -23.37 7.78
CA VAL A 341 -14.10 -23.61 8.83
C VAL A 341 -13.78 -22.31 9.55
N LEU A 342 -13.55 -21.22 8.79
CA LEU A 342 -13.27 -19.92 9.36
C LEU A 342 -14.46 -19.36 10.14
N GLU A 343 -15.68 -19.49 9.63
CA GLU A 343 -16.92 -19.09 10.31
C GLU A 343 -17.07 -19.78 11.67
N LYS A 344 -16.80 -21.09 11.73
CA LYS A 344 -16.79 -21.84 12.98
C LYS A 344 -15.73 -21.31 13.95
N ILE A 345 -14.51 -21.08 13.48
CA ILE A 345 -13.41 -20.53 14.29
C ILE A 345 -13.79 -19.16 14.87
N VAL A 346 -14.36 -18.28 14.05
CA VAL A 346 -14.79 -16.93 14.47
C VAL A 346 -15.90 -17.02 15.52
N ALA A 347 -16.90 -17.88 15.33
CA ALA A 347 -17.99 -18.08 16.29
C ALA A 347 -17.49 -18.62 17.65
N GLU A 348 -16.57 -19.58 17.61
CA GLU A 348 -15.93 -20.11 18.83
C GLU A 348 -15.06 -19.08 19.53
N ALA A 349 -14.29 -18.29 18.78
CA ALA A 349 -13.44 -17.23 19.31
C ALA A 349 -14.27 -16.16 20.03
N LYS A 350 -15.41 -15.76 19.43
CA LYS A 350 -16.36 -14.83 20.05
C LYS A 350 -16.87 -15.35 21.39
N THR A 351 -17.37 -16.58 21.42
CA THR A 351 -17.87 -17.24 22.66
C THR A 351 -16.80 -17.34 23.76
N LYS A 352 -15.57 -17.72 23.39
CA LYS A 352 -14.44 -17.86 24.33
C LYS A 352 -14.00 -16.50 24.89
N ALA A 353 -13.94 -15.47 24.05
CA ALA A 353 -13.59 -14.13 24.47
C ALA A 353 -14.67 -13.50 25.36
N GLU A 354 -15.95 -13.75 25.08
CA GLU A 354 -17.09 -13.29 25.92
C GLU A 354 -17.02 -13.87 27.33
N SER A 355 -16.63 -15.15 27.46
CA SER A 355 -16.45 -15.79 28.77
C SER A 355 -15.34 -15.16 29.63
N SER A 356 -14.49 -14.34 29.03
CA SER A 356 -13.35 -13.68 29.67
C SER A 356 -13.55 -12.17 29.87
N SER A 357 -14.68 -11.60 29.43
CA SER A 357 -14.95 -10.15 29.45
C SER A 357 -16.29 -9.84 30.13
N SER A 358 -16.30 -8.93 31.09
CA SER A 358 -17.45 -8.71 31.99
C SER A 358 -18.34 -7.51 31.68
N SER A 359 -18.09 -6.72 30.61
CA SER A 359 -18.79 -5.43 30.45
C SER A 359 -19.15 -4.99 29.03
N THR A 360 -18.69 -5.65 27.96
CA THR A 360 -19.03 -5.22 26.58
C THR A 360 -19.15 -6.42 25.65
N PRO A 361 -20.15 -6.45 24.73
CA PRO A 361 -20.23 -7.50 23.72
C PRO A 361 -18.95 -7.55 22.88
N ILE A 362 -18.41 -8.74 22.70
CA ILE A 362 -17.25 -8.97 21.84
C ILE A 362 -17.68 -8.87 20.38
N VAL A 363 -16.86 -8.19 19.59
CA VAL A 363 -17.00 -8.08 18.13
C VAL A 363 -15.89 -8.92 17.50
N CYS A 364 -16.26 -9.80 16.57
CA CYS A 364 -15.34 -10.58 15.77
C CYS A 364 -16.10 -11.13 14.57
N ASP A 365 -15.84 -10.57 13.40
CA ASP A 365 -16.61 -10.86 12.18
C ASP A 365 -15.67 -11.04 10.98
N ILE A 366 -16.09 -11.83 9.99
CA ILE A 366 -15.43 -11.87 8.69
C ILE A 366 -15.85 -10.61 7.92
N THR A 367 -14.91 -9.71 7.67
CA THR A 367 -15.20 -8.36 7.17
C THR A 367 -14.77 -8.11 5.74
N ASN A 368 -13.88 -8.92 5.19
CA ASN A 368 -13.49 -8.77 3.79
C ASN A 368 -13.40 -10.13 3.13
N PHE A 369 -14.14 -10.28 2.03
CA PHE A 369 -14.05 -11.42 1.12
C PHE A 369 -13.19 -10.95 -0.05
N LEU A 370 -11.89 -11.24 -0.04
CA LEU A 370 -10.93 -10.66 -0.99
C LEU A 370 -10.76 -11.51 -2.26
N PHE A 371 -10.66 -12.82 -2.10
CA PHE A 371 -10.51 -13.81 -3.18
C PHE A 371 -10.80 -15.20 -2.58
N PRO A 372 -10.95 -16.29 -3.36
CA PRO A 372 -11.24 -17.61 -2.81
C PRO A 372 -10.30 -17.99 -1.67
N GLN A 373 -10.86 -18.34 -0.50
CA GLN A 373 -10.14 -18.64 0.74
C GLN A 373 -9.23 -17.50 1.27
N GLY A 374 -9.39 -16.28 0.76
CA GLY A 374 -8.72 -15.07 1.21
C GLY A 374 -9.71 -14.19 1.94
N ARG A 375 -9.62 -14.16 3.26
CA ARG A 375 -10.54 -13.43 4.14
C ARG A 375 -9.79 -12.47 5.05
N VAL A 376 -10.51 -11.47 5.55
CA VAL A 376 -10.06 -10.66 6.68
C VAL A 376 -11.09 -10.80 7.79
N VAL A 377 -10.61 -11.07 9.00
CA VAL A 377 -11.41 -11.09 10.22
C VAL A 377 -11.08 -9.84 11.01
N SER A 378 -12.10 -9.12 11.47
CA SER A 378 -11.91 -7.90 12.26
C SER A 378 -12.69 -7.99 13.55
N GLY A 379 -12.16 -7.40 14.61
CA GLY A 379 -12.78 -7.48 15.92
C GLY A 379 -11.86 -7.13 17.06
N ASP A 380 -12.33 -7.42 18.27
CA ASP A 380 -11.59 -7.19 19.50
C ASP A 380 -10.36 -8.09 19.56
N LYS A 381 -9.27 -7.53 20.11
CA LYS A 381 -7.96 -8.17 20.13
C LYS A 381 -8.00 -9.55 20.79
N ALA A 382 -8.74 -9.69 21.89
CA ALA A 382 -8.90 -10.97 22.59
C ALA A 382 -9.50 -12.08 21.69
N ALA A 383 -10.48 -11.74 20.84
CA ALA A 383 -11.05 -12.70 19.91
C ALA A 383 -10.10 -12.97 18.73
N LEU A 384 -9.46 -11.94 18.19
CA LEU A 384 -8.51 -12.08 17.09
C LEU A 384 -7.29 -12.95 17.44
N ASP A 385 -6.78 -12.84 18.67
CA ASP A 385 -5.65 -13.67 19.13
C ASP A 385 -6.05 -15.17 19.15
N ILE A 386 -7.31 -15.48 19.49
CA ILE A 386 -7.86 -16.84 19.43
C ILE A 386 -8.04 -17.29 17.97
N VAL A 387 -8.61 -16.43 17.11
CA VAL A 387 -8.77 -16.73 15.68
C VAL A 387 -7.41 -17.00 15.04
N GLN A 388 -6.38 -16.24 15.38
CA GLN A 388 -5.04 -16.41 14.83
C GLN A 388 -4.48 -17.80 15.12
N GLN A 389 -4.51 -18.23 16.39
CA GLN A 389 -4.01 -19.54 16.80
C GLN A 389 -4.85 -20.68 16.20
N ALA A 390 -6.17 -20.56 16.25
CA ALA A 390 -7.08 -21.58 15.74
C ALA A 390 -6.99 -21.73 14.22
N ALA A 391 -6.86 -20.63 13.47
CA ALA A 391 -6.71 -20.66 12.02
C ALA A 391 -5.37 -21.30 11.60
N GLN A 392 -4.28 -20.99 12.31
CA GLN A 392 -2.98 -21.64 12.09
C GLN A 392 -3.06 -23.15 12.37
N ALA A 393 -3.68 -23.54 13.49
CA ALA A 393 -3.86 -24.96 13.84
C ALA A 393 -4.77 -25.71 12.83
N ALA A 394 -5.74 -25.02 12.23
CA ALA A 394 -6.62 -25.56 11.20
C ALA A 394 -5.97 -25.64 9.81
N GLY A 395 -4.70 -25.24 9.66
CA GLY A 395 -3.94 -25.36 8.42
C GLY A 395 -4.01 -24.16 7.48
N ALA A 396 -4.34 -22.97 7.98
CA ALA A 396 -4.27 -21.75 7.19
C ALA A 396 -2.85 -21.55 6.60
N ILE A 397 -2.77 -21.27 5.31
CA ILE A 397 -1.50 -21.01 4.60
C ILE A 397 -0.81 -19.75 5.14
N LYS A 398 -1.60 -18.71 5.44
CA LYS A 398 -1.10 -17.47 6.01
C LYS A 398 -2.11 -16.87 6.96
N VAL A 399 -1.63 -16.42 8.12
CA VAL A 399 -2.39 -15.64 9.09
C VAL A 399 -1.53 -14.47 9.54
N ALA A 400 -1.98 -13.23 9.31
CA ALA A 400 -1.18 -12.04 9.58
C ALA A 400 -2.05 -10.85 10.00
N THR A 401 -1.64 -10.16 11.06
CA THR A 401 -2.25 -8.89 11.48
C THR A 401 -2.04 -7.84 10.40
N LEU A 402 -3.08 -7.06 10.10
CA LEU A 402 -2.98 -5.94 9.18
C LEU A 402 -2.54 -4.69 9.95
N ALA A 403 -1.64 -3.91 9.35
CA ALA A 403 -1.17 -2.63 9.88
C ALA A 403 -2.23 -1.53 9.66
N VAL A 404 -3.34 -1.64 10.38
CA VAL A 404 -4.46 -0.70 10.36
C VAL A 404 -4.90 -0.40 11.78
N SER A 405 -5.45 0.79 11.98
CA SER A 405 -5.73 1.32 13.32
C SER A 405 -6.95 0.71 14.00
N GLY A 406 -7.89 0.07 13.28
CA GLY A 406 -9.13 -0.39 13.88
C GLY A 406 -9.78 -1.63 13.27
N ALA A 407 -10.81 -2.15 13.94
CA ALA A 407 -11.66 -3.23 13.46
C ALA A 407 -12.69 -2.72 12.44
N PHE A 408 -12.21 -2.31 11.26
CA PHE A 408 -13.05 -1.76 10.20
C PHE A 408 -14.10 -2.76 9.70
N HIS A 409 -15.22 -2.25 9.16
CA HIS A 409 -16.30 -3.07 8.60
C HIS A 409 -17.02 -3.93 9.65
N THR A 410 -16.99 -3.52 10.92
CA THR A 410 -17.71 -4.15 12.04
C THR A 410 -18.58 -3.12 12.77
N ALA A 411 -19.40 -3.58 13.72
CA ALA A 411 -20.18 -2.71 14.60
C ALA A 411 -19.33 -1.72 15.42
N ARG A 412 -18.00 -1.92 15.55
CA ARG A 412 -17.10 -0.94 16.18
C ARG A 412 -17.04 0.39 15.41
N MET A 413 -17.44 0.41 14.14
CA MET A 413 -17.45 1.60 13.29
C MET A 413 -18.81 2.32 13.26
N GLU A 414 -19.77 1.98 14.13
CA GLU A 414 -21.12 2.57 14.08
C GLU A 414 -21.10 4.11 14.26
N SER A 415 -20.26 4.64 15.15
CA SER A 415 -20.10 6.09 15.33
C SER A 415 -19.55 6.78 14.08
N ALA A 416 -18.63 6.14 13.37
CA ALA A 416 -18.10 6.61 12.10
C ALA A 416 -19.16 6.55 10.99
N SER A 417 -19.96 5.48 10.96
CA SER A 417 -21.09 5.31 10.04
C SER A 417 -22.12 6.42 10.21
N GLN A 418 -22.48 6.78 11.44
CA GLN A 418 -23.42 7.88 11.71
C GLN A 418 -22.87 9.23 11.23
N SER A 419 -21.62 9.54 11.56
CA SER A 419 -20.95 10.79 11.10
C SER A 419 -20.89 10.86 9.56
N LEU A 420 -20.65 9.71 8.93
CA LEU A 420 -20.63 9.59 7.48
C LEU A 420 -22.02 9.80 6.84
N ARG A 421 -23.10 9.30 7.45
CA ARG A 421 -24.48 9.56 6.97
C ARG A 421 -24.76 11.04 6.89
N GLU A 422 -24.36 11.80 7.90
CA GLU A 422 -24.55 13.24 7.96
C GLU A 422 -23.78 13.95 6.85
N ALA A 423 -22.51 13.56 6.62
CA ALA A 423 -21.72 14.11 5.52
C ALA A 423 -22.29 13.76 4.14
N LEU A 424 -22.75 12.52 3.93
CA LEU A 424 -23.37 12.06 2.68
C LEU A 424 -24.68 12.79 2.37
N ALA A 425 -25.45 13.18 3.39
CA ALA A 425 -26.68 13.95 3.25
C ALA A 425 -26.42 15.39 2.76
N GLN A 426 -25.24 15.94 3.03
CA GLN A 426 -24.84 17.28 2.54
C GLN A 426 -24.25 17.25 1.13
N ALA A 427 -23.85 16.08 0.63
CA ALA A 427 -23.25 15.93 -0.69
C ALA A 427 -24.32 15.82 -1.80
N THR A 428 -23.99 16.39 -2.96
CA THR A 428 -24.85 16.28 -4.15
C THR A 428 -24.60 14.95 -4.84
N PHE A 429 -25.66 14.16 -5.06
CA PHE A 429 -25.60 12.87 -5.74
C PHE A 429 -26.28 12.96 -7.10
N ASN A 430 -25.51 12.67 -8.16
CA ASN A 430 -26.03 12.56 -9.53
C ASN A 430 -26.24 11.11 -9.93
N LYS A 431 -26.95 10.91 -11.05
CA LYS A 431 -27.12 9.57 -11.64
C LYS A 431 -25.79 9.03 -12.17
N PRO A 432 -25.46 7.75 -11.91
CA PRO A 432 -24.20 7.18 -12.38
C PRO A 432 -24.20 7.05 -13.91
N ARG A 433 -23.07 7.39 -14.54
CA ARG A 433 -22.86 7.28 -15.98
C ARG A 433 -22.43 5.87 -16.43
N VAL A 434 -21.89 5.08 -15.50
CA VAL A 434 -21.44 3.70 -15.67
C VAL A 434 -21.94 2.85 -14.50
N SER A 435 -21.97 1.53 -14.64
CA SER A 435 -22.35 0.63 -13.54
C SER A 435 -21.31 0.67 -12.42
N ILE A 436 -21.74 0.84 -11.18
CA ILE A 436 -20.87 0.86 -9.99
C ILE A 436 -21.16 -0.39 -9.17
N TYR A 437 -20.17 -1.24 -8.91
CA TYR A 437 -20.39 -2.43 -8.08
C TYR A 437 -20.21 -2.10 -6.60
N SER A 438 -21.25 -2.34 -5.81
CA SER A 438 -21.24 -2.00 -4.39
C SER A 438 -20.46 -3.01 -3.56
N ASN A 439 -19.69 -2.53 -2.58
CA ASN A 439 -18.94 -3.38 -1.66
C ASN A 439 -19.87 -4.19 -0.73
N VAL A 440 -21.06 -3.67 -0.43
CA VAL A 440 -22.01 -4.30 0.52
C VAL A 440 -22.80 -5.42 -0.12
N THR A 441 -23.27 -5.21 -1.35
CA THR A 441 -24.11 -6.20 -2.07
C THR A 441 -23.28 -7.11 -2.98
N GLY A 442 -22.15 -6.63 -3.48
CA GLY A 442 -21.37 -7.27 -4.55
C GLY A 442 -22.03 -7.18 -5.93
N LEU A 443 -23.10 -6.39 -6.06
CA LEU A 443 -23.93 -6.26 -7.26
C LEU A 443 -23.81 -4.85 -7.86
N PRO A 444 -24.07 -4.68 -9.17
CA PRO A 444 -24.07 -3.36 -9.79
C PRO A 444 -25.24 -2.52 -9.25
N ILE A 445 -24.94 -1.26 -8.94
CA ILE A 445 -25.91 -0.21 -8.67
C ILE A 445 -26.51 0.21 -10.01
N SER A 446 -27.84 0.13 -10.13
CA SER A 446 -28.54 0.53 -11.34
C SER A 446 -28.49 2.04 -11.53
N ARG A 447 -28.55 2.49 -12.79
CA ARG A 447 -28.66 3.92 -13.13
C ARG A 447 -29.89 4.59 -12.50
N ASP A 448 -30.94 3.81 -12.27
CA ASP A 448 -32.20 4.28 -11.71
C ASP A 448 -32.29 4.08 -10.18
N THR A 449 -31.23 3.60 -9.54
CA THR A 449 -31.18 3.53 -8.07
C THR A 449 -31.31 4.94 -7.48
N PRO A 450 -32.26 5.17 -6.56
CA PRO A 450 -32.39 6.43 -5.83
C PRO A 450 -31.08 6.83 -5.14
N ALA A 451 -30.78 8.13 -5.14
CA ALA A 451 -29.57 8.65 -4.52
C ALA A 451 -29.47 8.28 -3.02
N ASP A 452 -30.60 8.26 -2.30
CA ASP A 452 -30.65 7.92 -0.88
C ASP A 452 -30.26 6.46 -0.63
N ASP A 453 -30.63 5.54 -1.52
CA ASP A 453 -30.23 4.13 -1.42
C ASP A 453 -28.70 3.98 -1.58
N ILE A 454 -28.08 4.78 -2.47
CA ILE A 454 -26.62 4.82 -2.63
C ILE A 454 -25.96 5.36 -1.36
N ARG A 455 -26.48 6.45 -0.78
CA ARG A 455 -25.99 7.01 0.48
C ARG A 455 -26.07 5.99 1.61
N ASP A 456 -27.18 5.27 1.71
CA ASP A 456 -27.39 4.23 2.71
C ASP A 456 -26.41 3.07 2.55
N LEU A 457 -26.14 2.64 1.31
CA LEU A 457 -25.11 1.63 1.03
C LEU A 457 -23.72 2.10 1.47
N LEU A 458 -23.36 3.35 1.21
CA LEU A 458 -22.05 3.90 1.57
C LEU A 458 -21.85 4.03 3.08
N ALA A 459 -22.87 4.46 3.81
CA ALA A 459 -22.84 4.47 5.27
C ALA A 459 -22.75 3.04 5.83
N LYS A 460 -23.61 2.15 5.33
CA LYS A 460 -23.64 0.73 5.72
C LYS A 460 -22.32 0.01 5.44
N GLN A 461 -21.56 0.45 4.43
CA GLN A 461 -20.24 -0.09 4.08
C GLN A 461 -19.28 -0.11 5.29
N LEU A 462 -19.34 0.88 6.18
CA LEU A 462 -18.42 0.97 7.33
C LEU A 462 -18.65 -0.11 8.38
N VAL A 463 -19.83 -0.73 8.39
CA VAL A 463 -20.28 -1.72 9.38
C VAL A 463 -20.71 -3.03 8.73
N SER A 464 -20.43 -3.20 7.44
CA SER A 464 -20.78 -4.39 6.66
C SER A 464 -19.56 -4.96 5.96
N PRO A 465 -19.52 -6.28 5.72
CA PRO A 465 -18.41 -6.90 5.05
C PRO A 465 -18.26 -6.41 3.61
N VAL A 466 -17.01 -6.21 3.20
CA VAL A 466 -16.61 -5.88 1.82
C VAL A 466 -16.57 -7.16 0.99
N LYS A 467 -17.51 -7.29 0.06
CA LYS A 467 -17.69 -8.44 -0.83
C LYS A 467 -16.87 -8.32 -2.11
N TRP A 468 -15.56 -8.12 -1.99
CA TRP A 468 -14.68 -7.87 -3.16
C TRP A 468 -14.59 -9.08 -4.10
N GLU A 469 -14.48 -10.30 -3.56
CA GLU A 469 -14.48 -11.53 -4.35
C GLU A 469 -15.75 -11.64 -5.18
N GLN A 470 -16.91 -11.41 -4.57
CA GLN A 470 -18.20 -11.46 -5.25
C GLN A 470 -18.35 -10.33 -6.26
N THR A 471 -17.90 -9.11 -5.90
CA THR A 471 -17.86 -7.95 -6.80
C THR A 471 -17.11 -8.28 -8.08
N LEU A 472 -15.88 -8.81 -7.97
CA LEU A 472 -15.08 -9.12 -9.15
C LEU A 472 -15.67 -10.29 -9.95
N LYS A 473 -16.21 -11.32 -9.27
CA LYS A 473 -16.88 -12.43 -9.96
C LYS A 473 -18.10 -11.97 -10.75
N ASN A 474 -18.94 -11.11 -10.18
CA ASN A 474 -20.14 -10.59 -10.84
C ASN A 474 -19.76 -9.65 -11.99
N LEU A 475 -18.77 -8.77 -11.78
CA LEU A 475 -18.25 -7.89 -12.82
C LEU A 475 -17.72 -8.69 -14.03
N LEU A 476 -17.00 -9.79 -13.78
CA LEU A 476 -16.53 -10.68 -14.85
C LEU A 476 -17.69 -11.46 -15.51
N ALA A 477 -18.68 -11.89 -14.75
CA ALA A 477 -19.88 -12.57 -15.26
C ALA A 477 -20.71 -11.64 -16.17
N ASP A 478 -20.71 -10.34 -15.90
CA ASP A 478 -21.32 -9.30 -16.73
C ASP A 478 -20.47 -8.94 -17.98
N GLY A 479 -19.44 -9.74 -18.26
CA GLY A 479 -18.60 -9.64 -19.45
C GLY A 479 -17.47 -8.61 -19.36
N LYS A 480 -17.27 -7.94 -18.21
CA LYS A 480 -16.26 -6.88 -18.03
C LYS A 480 -14.86 -7.46 -17.80
N ASN A 481 -14.22 -7.95 -18.86
CA ASN A 481 -12.98 -8.72 -18.78
C ASN A 481 -11.68 -7.91 -19.02
N LYS A 482 -11.78 -6.64 -19.42
CA LYS A 482 -10.62 -5.75 -19.62
C LYS A 482 -10.50 -4.80 -18.43
N LEU A 483 -9.68 -5.19 -17.47
CA LEU A 483 -9.58 -4.51 -16.17
C LEU A 483 -8.42 -3.49 -16.17
N PHE A 484 -8.68 -2.32 -15.59
CA PHE A 484 -7.67 -1.30 -15.29
C PHE A 484 -7.65 -1.02 -13.79
N GLU A 485 -6.49 -1.07 -13.15
CA GLU A 485 -6.30 -0.63 -11.76
C GLU A 485 -5.71 0.78 -11.82
N LEU A 486 -6.46 1.74 -11.26
CA LEU A 486 -6.12 3.15 -11.28
C LEU A 486 -5.75 3.58 -9.86
N GLY A 487 -4.45 3.74 -9.60
CA GLY A 487 -3.95 4.10 -8.28
C GLY A 487 -2.56 3.54 -8.02
N PRO A 488 -2.04 3.71 -6.79
CA PRO A 488 -0.70 3.25 -6.45
C PRO A 488 -0.63 1.73 -6.33
N ASN A 489 0.52 1.16 -6.71
CA ASN A 489 0.82 -0.27 -6.59
C ASN A 489 -0.12 -1.15 -7.44
N SER A 490 -0.33 -2.41 -7.04
CA SER A 490 -1.07 -3.42 -7.81
C SER A 490 -1.82 -4.40 -6.89
N GLN A 491 -2.53 -3.84 -5.91
CA GLN A 491 -3.26 -4.59 -4.88
C GLN A 491 -4.38 -5.44 -5.52
N ILE A 492 -5.19 -4.82 -6.37
CA ILE A 492 -6.34 -5.47 -7.02
C ILE A 492 -5.88 -6.49 -8.05
N LYS A 493 -4.88 -6.16 -8.88
CA LYS A 493 -4.30 -7.11 -9.83
C LYS A 493 -3.76 -8.35 -9.12
N SER A 494 -3.12 -8.19 -7.96
CA SER A 494 -2.63 -9.32 -7.15
C SER A 494 -3.76 -10.23 -6.66
N MET A 495 -4.87 -9.66 -6.19
CA MET A 495 -6.06 -10.43 -5.78
C MET A 495 -6.76 -11.07 -6.98
N THR A 496 -6.82 -10.38 -8.12
CA THR A 496 -7.45 -10.88 -9.34
C THR A 496 -6.80 -12.16 -9.83
N LYS A 497 -5.48 -12.31 -9.68
CA LYS A 497 -4.76 -13.56 -9.99
C LYS A 497 -5.33 -14.79 -9.27
N ARG A 498 -5.90 -14.60 -8.07
CA ARG A 498 -6.52 -15.66 -7.26
C ARG A 498 -7.99 -15.91 -7.60
N ILE A 499 -8.64 -14.98 -8.32
CA ILE A 499 -10.06 -15.07 -8.71
C ILE A 499 -10.18 -15.57 -10.16
N SER A 500 -9.43 -14.98 -11.08
CA SER A 500 -9.42 -15.33 -12.50
C SER A 500 -8.04 -15.07 -13.10
N LEU A 501 -7.37 -16.15 -13.52
CA LEU A 501 -6.08 -16.06 -14.20
C LEU A 501 -6.20 -15.37 -15.56
N ASP A 502 -7.33 -15.52 -16.25
CA ASP A 502 -7.51 -14.93 -17.58
C ASP A 502 -7.73 -13.43 -17.50
N ALA A 503 -8.55 -12.96 -16.56
CA ALA A 503 -8.70 -11.54 -16.29
C ALA A 503 -7.37 -10.91 -15.83
N TRP A 504 -6.60 -11.63 -15.00
CA TRP A 504 -5.28 -11.17 -14.54
C TRP A 504 -4.26 -10.97 -15.67
N LYS A 505 -4.23 -11.86 -16.68
CA LYS A 505 -3.30 -11.76 -17.82
C LYS A 505 -3.53 -10.48 -18.64
N THR A 506 -4.77 -10.04 -18.75
CA THR A 506 -5.15 -8.83 -19.51
C THR A 506 -5.34 -7.60 -18.62
N PHE A 507 -4.93 -7.69 -17.35
CA PHE A 507 -5.11 -6.63 -16.36
C PHE A 507 -4.04 -5.54 -16.53
N ASN A 508 -4.49 -4.32 -16.83
CA ASN A 508 -3.63 -3.15 -16.98
C ASN A 508 -3.55 -2.34 -15.68
N GLY A 509 -2.38 -1.82 -15.34
CA GLY A 509 -2.20 -0.92 -14.20
C GLY A 509 -1.82 0.47 -14.68
N VAL A 510 -2.46 1.49 -14.14
CA VAL A 510 -2.08 2.89 -14.33
C VAL A 510 -1.55 3.39 -13.00
N ASP A 511 -0.25 3.20 -12.83
CA ASP A 511 0.44 3.45 -11.56
C ASP A 511 0.82 4.93 -11.42
N VAL A 512 0.75 5.40 -10.18
CA VAL A 512 1.19 6.72 -9.71
C VAL A 512 2.20 6.60 -8.56
N ALA A 513 2.71 5.40 -8.28
CA ALA A 513 3.64 5.13 -7.20
C ALA A 513 5.13 5.38 -7.50
N LYS A 514 5.52 5.72 -8.74
CA LYS A 514 6.88 6.16 -9.14
C LYS A 514 6.95 6.58 -10.60
#